data_AF-A0A7W6D6J9-F1
#
_entry.id   AF-A0A7W6D6J9-F1
#
_cell.length_a   1.000
_cell.length_b   1.000
_cell.length_c   1.000
_cell.angle_alpha   90.00
_cell.angle_beta   90.00
_cell.angle_gamma   90.00
#
_symmetry.space_group_name_H-M   'P 1'
#
loop_
_entity.id
_entity.type
_entity.pdbx_description
1 polymer ?
#
loop_
_entity_poly.entity_id
_entity_poly.type
_entity_poly.pdbx_seq_one_letter_code
_entity_poly.pdbx_strand_id
1 'polypeptide(L)'
;MTQIKEKDGSQAHQCGRLRVTQGEMDAMTLENGEQNRVCHLLSAMPGDTVSLDWLAGAHREQLLLCDALEEIADSLPASVNRQKCIYAAMVLGPLIHGLHRYEEEVLFPHLTARTKGNALLAETLKRLKFEHCEDECFAEELVDTLLKLGSGAPDVNIEAAGYMLRGFFETIRRHIAFERDHLLRGLHDA
;
A
#
# COMPACT_ATOMS: atom_id res chain seq x y z
N MET A 1 48.42 -37.76 -45.38
CA MET A 1 49.08 -36.44 -45.26
C MET A 1 48.12 -35.34 -45.71
N THR A 2 47.15 -34.96 -44.87
CA THR A 2 46.50 -33.63 -44.92
C THR A 2 45.82 -33.40 -43.57
N GLN A 3 46.38 -32.51 -42.75
CA GLN A 3 45.72 -31.93 -41.58
C GLN A 3 44.93 -30.71 -42.03
N ILE A 4 43.69 -30.54 -41.55
CA ILE A 4 42.99 -29.23 -41.58
C ILE A 4 42.16 -29.05 -40.30
N LYS A 5 42.78 -28.29 -39.38
CA LYS A 5 42.27 -27.22 -38.51
C LYS A 5 40.96 -27.39 -37.74
N GLU A 6 41.15 -27.45 -36.42
CA GLU A 6 40.25 -26.99 -35.37
C GLU A 6 39.62 -25.62 -35.71
N LYS A 7 38.30 -25.52 -35.50
CA LYS A 7 37.62 -24.24 -35.29
C LYS A 7 37.01 -24.26 -33.90
N ASP A 8 37.74 -23.65 -32.99
CA ASP A 8 37.18 -23.00 -31.82
C ASP A 8 36.31 -21.83 -32.29
N GLY A 9 35.16 -21.68 -31.65
CA GLY A 9 34.07 -20.83 -32.11
C GLY A 9 33.00 -20.72 -31.05
N SER A 10 33.42 -20.34 -29.84
CA SER A 10 32.60 -19.86 -28.73
C SER A 10 31.46 -18.96 -29.23
N GLN A 11 30.24 -19.49 -29.24
CA GLN A 11 29.02 -18.68 -29.36
C GLN A 11 28.74 -18.09 -27.98
N ALA A 12 29.22 -16.86 -27.77
CA ALA A 12 28.76 -16.04 -26.66
C ALA A 12 27.26 -15.78 -26.84
N HIS A 13 26.45 -16.42 -25.98
CA HIS A 13 25.07 -16.04 -25.76
C HIS A 13 25.04 -14.58 -25.32
N GLN A 14 24.61 -13.70 -26.22
CA GLN A 14 24.37 -12.30 -25.91
C GLN A 14 23.11 -12.21 -25.05
N CYS A 15 23.30 -12.32 -23.72
CA CYS A 15 22.30 -11.96 -22.74
C CYS A 15 21.99 -10.46 -22.93
N GLY A 16 20.84 -10.16 -23.50
CA GLY A 16 20.37 -8.81 -23.74
C GLY A 16 20.26 -8.06 -22.42
N ARG A 17 21.21 -7.18 -22.14
CA ARG A 17 21.12 -6.21 -21.06
C ARG A 17 20.00 -5.24 -21.43
N LEU A 18 18.80 -5.44 -20.87
CA LEU A 18 17.70 -4.47 -20.95
C LEU A 18 18.27 -3.09 -20.55
N ARG A 19 18.28 -2.15 -21.51
CA ARG A 19 18.64 -0.76 -21.22
C ARG A 19 17.45 -0.15 -20.51
N VAL A 20 17.58 0.00 -19.20
CA VAL A 20 16.67 0.82 -18.39
C VAL A 20 16.81 2.27 -18.90
N THR A 21 15.68 2.89 -19.24
CA THR A 21 15.61 4.29 -19.66
C THR A 21 15.77 5.21 -18.45
N GLN A 22 16.18 6.47 -18.68
CA GLN A 22 16.30 7.46 -17.59
C GLN A 22 14.95 7.64 -16.85
N GLY A 23 13.83 7.61 -17.57
CA GLY A 23 12.49 7.68 -16.97
C GLY A 23 12.15 6.48 -16.07
N GLU A 24 12.61 5.28 -16.42
CA GLU A 24 12.46 4.09 -15.56
C GLU A 24 13.37 4.14 -14.32
N MET A 25 14.58 4.71 -14.45
CA MET A 25 15.49 4.93 -13.31
C MET A 25 14.96 5.98 -12.34
N ASP A 26 14.38 7.06 -12.85
CA ASP A 26 13.80 8.13 -12.03
C ASP A 26 12.53 7.63 -11.30
N ALA A 27 11.67 6.87 -11.98
CA ALA A 27 10.52 6.21 -11.37
C ALA A 27 10.93 5.23 -10.25
N MET A 28 11.94 4.40 -10.50
CA MET A 28 12.49 3.46 -9.51
C MET A 28 13.08 4.18 -8.28
N THR A 29 13.64 5.38 -8.47
CA THR A 29 14.19 6.18 -7.36
C THR A 29 13.08 6.81 -6.51
N LEU A 30 12.00 7.25 -7.13
CA LEU A 30 10.82 7.78 -6.43
C LEU A 30 10.13 6.68 -5.62
N GLU A 31 9.88 5.52 -6.22
CA GLU A 31 9.25 4.37 -5.56
C GLU A 31 10.10 3.84 -4.38
N ASN A 32 11.43 3.76 -4.54
CA ASN A 32 12.33 3.42 -3.43
C ASN A 32 12.30 4.47 -2.30
N GLY A 33 12.14 5.75 -2.66
CA GLY A 33 11.99 6.84 -1.70
C GLY A 33 10.69 6.72 -0.91
N GLU A 34 9.58 6.38 -1.57
CA GLU A 34 8.28 6.18 -0.93
C GLU A 34 8.25 4.94 -0.03
N GLN A 35 8.86 3.83 -0.47
CA GLN A 35 8.99 2.63 0.37
C GLN A 35 9.76 2.91 1.66
N ASN A 36 10.84 3.68 1.54
CA ASN A 36 11.65 4.11 2.67
C ASN A 36 10.85 5.02 3.63
N ARG A 37 9.95 5.85 3.10
CA ARG A 37 9.04 6.67 3.92
C ARG A 37 8.07 5.83 4.74
N VAL A 38 7.43 4.82 4.14
CA VAL A 38 6.51 3.91 4.87
C VAL A 38 7.28 3.14 5.95
N CYS A 39 8.43 2.55 5.62
CA CYS A 39 9.26 1.85 6.60
C CYS A 39 9.70 2.76 7.76
N HIS A 40 10.12 3.99 7.45
CA HIS A 40 10.52 4.97 8.46
C HIS A 40 9.32 5.41 9.34
N LEU A 41 8.16 5.67 8.73
CA LEU A 41 6.93 6.00 9.45
C LEU A 41 6.56 4.89 10.45
N LEU A 42 6.52 3.64 9.98
CA LEU A 42 6.15 2.50 10.82
C LEU A 42 7.19 2.23 11.92
N SER A 43 8.47 2.48 11.66
CA SER A 43 9.53 2.37 12.66
C SER A 43 9.43 3.46 13.75
N ALA A 44 8.83 4.60 13.42
CA ALA A 44 8.59 5.71 14.35
C ALA A 44 7.22 5.63 15.06
N MET A 45 6.50 4.50 14.91
CA MET A 45 5.17 4.31 15.52
C MET A 45 5.25 4.43 17.05
N PRO A 46 4.46 5.33 17.66
CA PRO A 46 4.36 5.42 19.12
C PRO A 46 3.70 4.17 19.71
N GLY A 47 4.20 3.69 20.86
CA GLY A 47 3.71 2.45 21.48
C GLY A 47 2.71 2.62 22.63
N ASP A 48 2.71 3.76 23.32
CA ASP A 48 1.96 3.93 24.59
C ASP A 48 1.21 5.26 24.69
N THR A 49 1.47 6.19 23.77
CA THR A 49 0.93 7.55 23.80
C THR A 49 0.34 7.93 22.44
N VAL A 50 -0.81 8.61 22.49
CA VAL A 50 -1.45 9.14 21.28
C VAL A 50 -0.59 10.26 20.71
N SER A 51 -0.25 10.15 19.43
CA SER A 51 0.51 11.14 18.66
C SER A 51 -0.30 11.51 17.43
N LEU A 52 -0.94 12.67 17.47
CA LEU A 52 -1.73 13.19 16.35
C LEU A 52 -0.85 13.53 15.15
N ASP A 53 0.38 13.96 15.38
CA ASP A 53 1.35 14.25 14.31
C ASP A 53 1.74 12.99 13.55
N TRP A 54 2.00 11.90 14.28
CA TRP A 54 2.29 10.60 13.66
C TRP A 54 1.08 10.10 12.89
N LEU A 55 -0.12 10.11 13.49
CA LEU A 55 -1.36 9.67 12.84
C LEU A 55 -1.66 10.48 11.58
N ALA A 56 -1.48 11.80 11.62
CA ALA A 56 -1.64 12.65 10.45
C ALA A 56 -0.62 12.32 9.34
N GLY A 57 0.62 11.95 9.70
CA GLY A 57 1.62 11.42 8.77
C GLY A 57 1.21 10.10 8.15
N ALA A 58 0.72 9.20 8.99
CA ALA A 58 0.20 7.90 8.62
C ALA A 58 -0.99 7.98 7.63
N HIS A 59 -1.99 8.82 7.90
CA HIS A 59 -3.06 9.09 6.94
C HIS A 59 -2.55 9.70 5.61
N ARG A 60 -1.51 10.54 5.65
CA ARG A 60 -0.92 11.07 4.39
C ARG A 60 -0.31 9.95 3.55
N GLU A 61 0.37 8.98 4.16
CA GLU A 61 0.89 7.83 3.42
C GLU A 61 -0.23 6.95 2.85
N GLN A 62 -1.31 6.70 3.61
CA GLN A 62 -2.45 5.94 3.08
C GLN A 62 -3.10 6.64 1.88
N LEU A 63 -3.23 7.98 1.92
CA LEU A 63 -3.78 8.75 0.80
C LEU A 63 -2.87 8.71 -0.43
N LEU A 64 -1.54 8.82 -0.25
CA LEU A 64 -0.58 8.65 -1.36
C LEU A 64 -0.66 7.25 -1.97
N LEU A 65 -0.82 6.22 -1.14
CA LEU A 65 -1.06 4.85 -1.62
C LEU A 65 -2.39 4.77 -2.40
N CYS A 66 -3.47 5.39 -1.91
CA CYS A 66 -4.74 5.44 -2.62
C CYS A 66 -4.59 6.09 -4.01
N ASP A 67 -3.85 7.19 -4.10
CA ASP A 67 -3.58 7.87 -5.37
C ASP A 67 -2.79 6.95 -6.32
N ALA A 68 -1.79 6.21 -5.83
CA ALA A 68 -1.05 5.24 -6.62
C ALA A 68 -1.94 4.08 -7.13
N LEU A 69 -2.84 3.57 -6.28
CA LEU A 69 -3.79 2.52 -6.68
C LEU A 69 -4.79 3.03 -7.74
N GLU A 70 -5.23 4.27 -7.62
CA GLU A 70 -6.09 4.93 -8.62
C GLU A 70 -5.37 5.10 -9.96
N GLU A 71 -4.12 5.56 -9.96
CA GLU A 71 -3.31 5.65 -11.17
C GLU A 71 -3.13 4.28 -11.86
N ILE A 72 -2.92 3.21 -11.07
CA ILE A 72 -2.88 1.85 -11.62
C ILE A 72 -4.23 1.51 -12.25
N ALA A 73 -5.33 1.75 -11.54
CA ALA A 73 -6.70 1.42 -11.97
C ALA A 73 -7.10 2.17 -13.25
N ASP A 74 -6.65 3.40 -13.43
CA ASP A 74 -6.90 4.24 -14.61
C ASP A 74 -6.02 3.86 -15.80
N SER A 75 -4.88 3.21 -15.55
CA SER A 75 -3.98 2.73 -16.61
C SER A 75 -4.43 1.42 -17.28
N LEU A 76 -5.43 0.74 -16.70
CA LEU A 76 -5.95 -0.55 -17.18
C LEU A 76 -6.85 -0.37 -18.42
N PRO A 77 -6.85 -1.32 -19.38
CA PRO A 77 -5.90 -2.42 -19.57
C PRO A 77 -4.64 -2.01 -20.33
N ALA A 78 -4.63 -0.85 -20.96
CA ALA A 78 -3.73 -0.54 -22.08
C ALA A 78 -2.29 -0.20 -21.69
N SER A 79 -2.06 0.28 -20.46
CA SER A 79 -0.80 0.90 -20.06
C SER A 79 -0.40 0.53 -18.62
N VAL A 80 -0.56 -0.74 -18.25
CA VAL A 80 -0.24 -1.23 -16.90
C VAL A 80 1.22 -0.94 -16.54
N ASN A 81 1.44 -0.08 -15.55
CA ASN A 81 2.77 0.14 -14.98
C ASN A 81 3.11 -0.98 -13.99
N ARG A 82 3.84 -1.99 -14.49
CA ARG A 82 4.23 -3.17 -13.72
C ARG A 82 4.99 -2.84 -12.43
N GLN A 83 5.87 -1.86 -12.51
CA GLN A 83 6.73 -1.49 -11.39
C GLN A 83 5.91 -0.85 -10.27
N LYS A 84 5.01 0.08 -10.60
CA LYS A 84 4.03 0.65 -9.66
C LYS A 84 3.17 -0.42 -9.00
N CYS A 85 2.73 -1.44 -9.75
CA CYS A 85 1.96 -2.55 -9.17
C CYS A 85 2.77 -3.32 -8.11
N ILE A 86 4.02 -3.67 -8.41
CA ILE A 86 4.90 -4.38 -7.46
C ILE A 86 5.13 -3.51 -6.23
N TYR A 87 5.43 -2.23 -6.43
CA TYR A 87 5.66 -1.30 -5.35
C TYR A 87 4.43 -1.17 -4.44
N ALA A 88 3.25 -0.89 -5.01
CA ALA A 88 2.00 -0.80 -4.28
C ALA A 88 1.73 -2.07 -3.46
N ALA A 89 1.97 -3.26 -4.03
CA ALA A 89 1.82 -4.54 -3.33
C ALA A 89 2.74 -4.65 -2.10
N MET A 90 3.98 -4.16 -2.18
CA MET A 90 4.93 -4.24 -1.09
C MET A 90 4.60 -3.31 0.08
N VAL A 91 3.96 -2.16 -0.18
CA VAL A 91 3.65 -1.17 0.87
C VAL A 91 2.24 -1.31 1.44
N LEU A 92 1.30 -1.84 0.65
CA LEU A 92 -0.12 -1.92 1.01
C LEU A 92 -0.36 -2.66 2.32
N GLY A 93 0.06 -3.92 2.42
CA GLY A 93 -0.15 -4.73 3.62
C GLY A 93 0.47 -4.11 4.89
N PRO A 94 1.78 -3.79 4.90
CA PRO A 94 2.43 -3.21 6.07
C PRO A 94 1.84 -1.87 6.53
N LEU A 95 1.43 -1.01 5.59
CA LEU A 95 0.87 0.31 5.93
C LEU A 95 -0.52 0.19 6.57
N ILE A 96 -1.41 -0.60 5.96
CA ILE A 96 -2.78 -0.78 6.46
C ILE A 96 -2.77 -1.45 7.83
N HIS A 97 -2.08 -2.59 7.96
CA HIS A 97 -1.98 -3.30 9.22
C HIS A 97 -1.29 -2.46 10.32
N GLY A 98 -0.26 -1.70 9.95
CA GLY A 98 0.44 -0.83 10.89
C GLY A 98 -0.46 0.25 11.49
N LEU A 99 -1.29 0.91 10.68
CA LEU A 99 -2.23 1.92 11.17
C LEU A 99 -3.34 1.33 12.02
N HIS A 100 -4.01 0.27 11.55
CA HIS A 100 -5.07 -0.37 12.31
C HIS A 100 -4.55 -0.85 13.67
N ARG A 101 -3.34 -1.44 13.72
CA ARG A 101 -2.72 -1.81 14.99
C ARG A 101 -2.52 -0.62 15.91
N TYR A 102 -2.00 0.50 15.38
CA TYR A 102 -1.84 1.73 16.17
C TYR A 102 -3.18 2.24 16.72
N GLU A 103 -4.21 2.27 15.87
CA GLU A 103 -5.54 2.69 16.26
C GLU A 103 -6.11 1.78 17.35
N GLU A 104 -5.99 0.47 17.19
CA GLU A 104 -6.56 -0.50 18.10
C GLU A 104 -5.84 -0.64 19.44
N GLU A 105 -4.51 -0.49 19.45
CA GLU A 105 -3.67 -0.67 20.64
C GLU A 105 -3.43 0.64 21.39
N VAL A 106 -3.48 1.80 20.72
CA VAL A 106 -3.14 3.10 21.31
C VAL A 106 -4.31 4.08 21.27
N LEU A 107 -4.87 4.36 20.08
CA LEU A 107 -5.87 5.41 19.92
C LEU A 107 -7.21 5.05 20.57
N PHE A 108 -7.77 3.90 20.24
CA PHE A 108 -9.10 3.46 20.68
C PHE A 108 -9.16 3.24 22.19
N PRO A 109 -8.15 2.64 22.86
CA PRO A 109 -8.10 2.60 24.31
C PRO A 109 -8.08 4.00 24.94
N HIS A 110 -7.35 4.95 24.35
CA HIS A 110 -7.31 6.33 24.83
C HIS A 110 -8.67 7.03 24.69
N LEU A 111 -9.33 6.90 23.54
CA LEU A 111 -10.68 7.43 23.29
C LEU A 111 -11.69 6.85 24.28
N THR A 112 -11.66 5.53 24.49
CA THR A 112 -12.53 4.83 25.44
C THR A 112 -12.33 5.33 26.88
N ALA A 113 -11.08 5.57 27.29
CA ALA A 113 -10.76 6.06 28.62
C ALA A 113 -11.22 7.50 28.86
N ARG A 114 -11.21 8.35 27.82
CA ARG A 114 -11.61 9.75 27.91
C ARG A 114 -13.12 9.95 27.96
N THR A 115 -13.90 9.15 27.23
CA THR A 115 -15.35 9.34 27.10
C THR A 115 -16.16 8.41 27.98
N LYS A 116 -15.69 8.12 29.21
CA LYS A 116 -16.29 7.12 30.12
C LYS A 116 -17.83 7.17 30.09
N GLY A 117 -18.46 6.07 29.69
CA GLY A 117 -19.93 5.94 29.62
C GLY A 117 -20.56 6.30 28.28
N ASN A 118 -19.79 6.69 27.26
CA ASN A 118 -20.31 6.90 25.91
C ASN A 118 -20.48 5.57 25.16
N ALA A 119 -21.66 4.96 25.33
CA ALA A 119 -22.02 3.69 24.69
C ALA A 119 -21.98 3.78 23.14
N LEU A 120 -22.33 4.92 22.56
CA LEU A 120 -22.32 5.10 21.10
C LEU A 120 -20.89 5.06 20.54
N LEU A 121 -19.93 5.71 21.22
CA LEU A 121 -18.53 5.64 20.81
C LEU A 121 -18.01 4.20 20.95
N ALA A 122 -18.33 3.51 22.05
CA ALA A 122 -17.90 2.13 22.24
C ALA A 122 -18.38 1.20 21.11
N GLU A 123 -19.66 1.30 20.70
CA GLU A 123 -20.18 0.54 19.56
C GLU A 123 -19.55 0.97 18.23
N THR A 124 -19.25 2.26 18.05
CA THR A 124 -18.56 2.77 16.86
C THR A 124 -17.15 2.18 16.76
N LEU A 125 -16.35 2.24 17.83
CA LEU A 125 -15.00 1.70 17.86
C LEU A 125 -15.02 0.18 17.64
N LYS A 126 -15.99 -0.53 18.21
CA LYS A 126 -16.18 -1.96 17.95
C LYS A 126 -16.45 -2.23 16.47
N ARG A 127 -17.34 -1.46 15.83
CA ARG A 127 -17.63 -1.60 14.40
C ARG A 127 -16.39 -1.35 13.54
N LEU A 128 -15.62 -0.29 13.84
CA LEU A 128 -14.39 0.01 13.11
C LEU A 128 -13.39 -1.15 13.17
N LYS A 129 -13.24 -1.83 14.31
CA LYS A 129 -12.39 -3.04 14.39
C LYS A 129 -12.85 -4.17 13.47
N PHE A 130 -14.16 -4.33 13.27
CA PHE A 130 -14.67 -5.29 12.28
C PHE A 130 -14.38 -4.81 10.86
N GLU A 131 -14.59 -3.53 10.56
CA GLU A 131 -14.26 -2.93 9.27
C GLU A 131 -12.75 -3.06 8.96
N HIS A 132 -11.86 -2.86 9.95
CA HIS A 132 -10.41 -3.07 9.80
C HIS A 132 -10.07 -4.51 9.41
N CYS A 133 -10.75 -5.49 10.00
CA CYS A 133 -10.53 -6.89 9.65
C CYS A 133 -10.94 -7.18 8.21
N GLU A 134 -12.05 -6.61 7.74
CA GLU A 134 -12.49 -6.72 6.34
C GLU A 134 -11.51 -6.02 5.39
N ASP A 135 -11.04 -4.83 5.75
CA ASP A 135 -10.07 -4.05 4.99
C ASP A 135 -8.71 -4.77 4.90
N GLU A 136 -8.23 -5.39 5.98
CA GLU A 136 -6.99 -6.18 5.97
C GLU A 136 -7.10 -7.42 5.08
N CYS A 137 -8.21 -8.17 5.17
CA CYS A 137 -8.45 -9.30 4.27
C CYS A 137 -8.53 -8.86 2.81
N PHE A 138 -9.19 -7.74 2.52
CA PHE A 138 -9.25 -7.20 1.16
C PHE A 138 -7.88 -6.72 0.68
N ALA A 139 -7.07 -6.11 1.56
CA ALA A 139 -5.71 -5.71 1.24
C ALA A 139 -4.85 -6.91 0.82
N GLU A 140 -4.96 -8.05 1.50
CA GLU A 140 -4.25 -9.28 1.13
C GLU A 140 -4.61 -9.76 -0.28
N GLU A 141 -5.90 -9.83 -0.61
CA GLU A 141 -6.34 -10.21 -1.96
C GLU A 141 -5.89 -9.22 -3.03
N LEU A 142 -5.86 -7.92 -2.68
CA LEU A 142 -5.42 -6.88 -3.59
C LEU A 142 -3.89 -6.92 -3.80
N VAL A 143 -3.10 -7.23 -2.77
CA VAL A 143 -1.65 -7.48 -2.88
C VAL A 143 -1.38 -8.57 -3.91
N ASP A 144 -2.07 -9.72 -3.81
CA ASP A 144 -1.92 -10.80 -4.77
C ASP A 144 -2.27 -10.37 -6.20
N THR A 145 -3.34 -9.60 -6.36
CA THR A 145 -3.76 -9.07 -7.66
C THR A 145 -2.72 -8.11 -8.24
N LEU A 146 -2.17 -7.22 -7.42
CA LEU A 146 -1.11 -6.27 -7.79
C LEU A 146 0.18 -7.01 -8.20
N LEU A 147 0.58 -8.06 -7.49
CA LEU A 147 1.74 -8.88 -7.85
C LEU A 147 1.56 -9.60 -9.19
N LYS A 148 0.35 -10.10 -9.47
CA LYS A 148 0.02 -10.71 -10.77
C LYS A 148 0.04 -9.68 -11.91
N LEU A 149 -0.52 -8.49 -11.69
CA LEU A 149 -0.41 -7.37 -12.63
C LEU A 149 1.04 -6.96 -12.87
N GLY A 150 1.84 -6.86 -11.80
CA GLY A 150 3.24 -6.49 -11.84
C GLY A 150 4.15 -7.48 -12.57
N SER A 151 3.92 -8.78 -12.36
CA SER A 151 4.62 -9.83 -13.12
C SER A 151 4.13 -9.96 -14.57
N GLY A 152 2.96 -9.40 -14.89
CA GLY A 152 2.31 -9.51 -16.19
C GLY A 152 1.77 -10.91 -16.46
N ALA A 153 1.22 -11.55 -15.43
CA ALA A 153 0.59 -12.86 -15.55
C ALA A 153 -0.54 -12.81 -16.60
N PRO A 154 -0.60 -13.78 -17.54
CA PRO A 154 -1.51 -13.72 -18.69
C PRO A 154 -2.98 -13.97 -18.33
N ASP A 155 -3.25 -14.45 -17.13
CA ASP A 155 -4.56 -14.89 -16.63
C ASP A 155 -5.23 -13.87 -15.70
N VAL A 156 -4.65 -12.68 -15.51
CA VAL A 156 -5.27 -11.62 -14.70
C VAL A 156 -6.53 -11.10 -15.39
N ASN A 157 -7.65 -11.19 -14.68
CA ASN A 157 -8.87 -10.51 -15.08
C ASN A 157 -8.74 -9.01 -14.78
N ILE A 158 -8.43 -8.24 -15.82
CA ILE A 158 -8.17 -6.79 -15.70
C ILE A 158 -9.40 -6.02 -15.22
N GLU A 159 -10.61 -6.40 -15.65
CA GLU A 159 -11.84 -5.76 -15.20
C GLU A 159 -12.02 -5.96 -13.69
N ALA A 160 -11.87 -7.20 -13.21
CA ALA A 160 -11.95 -7.52 -11.79
C ALA A 160 -10.89 -6.76 -10.98
N ALA A 161 -9.65 -6.69 -11.49
CA ALA A 161 -8.59 -5.92 -10.85
C ALA A 161 -8.94 -4.42 -10.75
N GLY A 162 -9.53 -3.85 -11.79
CA GLY A 162 -10.01 -2.46 -11.81
C GLY A 162 -11.10 -2.20 -10.77
N TYR A 163 -12.01 -3.14 -10.53
CA TYR A 163 -13.00 -3.07 -9.46
C TYR A 163 -12.38 -3.19 -8.07
N MET A 164 -11.45 -4.13 -7.88
CA MET A 164 -10.78 -4.33 -6.59
C MET A 164 -9.99 -3.08 -6.17
N LEU A 165 -9.22 -2.50 -7.08
CA LEU A 165 -8.47 -1.27 -6.83
C LEU A 165 -9.39 -0.13 -6.39
N ARG A 166 -10.45 0.13 -7.17
CA ARG A 166 -11.43 1.21 -6.91
C ARG A 166 -12.18 1.00 -5.61
N GLY A 167 -12.65 -0.22 -5.36
CA GLY A 167 -13.31 -0.56 -4.10
C GLY A 167 -12.40 -0.29 -2.89
N PHE A 168 -11.14 -0.70 -2.98
CA PHE A 168 -10.20 -0.57 -1.87
C PHE A 168 -9.83 0.89 -1.57
N PHE A 169 -9.32 1.64 -2.56
CA PHE A 169 -8.87 3.00 -2.30
C PHE A 169 -10.02 3.93 -1.87
N GLU A 170 -11.23 3.70 -2.37
CA GLU A 170 -12.40 4.47 -1.93
C GLU A 170 -12.77 4.17 -0.49
N THR A 171 -12.70 2.90 -0.07
CA THR A 171 -12.97 2.51 1.32
C THR A 171 -11.97 3.16 2.28
N ILE A 172 -10.68 3.11 1.97
CA ILE A 172 -9.65 3.75 2.81
C ILE A 172 -9.82 5.28 2.86
N ARG A 173 -10.14 5.94 1.73
CA ARG A 173 -10.42 7.39 1.73
C ARG A 173 -11.62 7.74 2.61
N ARG A 174 -12.71 6.94 2.58
CA ARG A 174 -13.88 7.12 3.44
C ARG A 174 -13.56 6.86 4.91
N HIS A 175 -12.74 5.85 5.20
CA HIS A 175 -12.27 5.53 6.54
C HIS A 175 -11.52 6.72 7.15
N ILE A 176 -10.50 7.24 6.46
CA ILE A 176 -9.71 8.40 6.91
C ILE A 176 -10.59 9.64 7.10
N ALA A 177 -11.54 9.89 6.19
CA ALA A 177 -12.48 11.00 6.32
C ALA A 177 -13.31 10.86 7.60
N PHE A 178 -13.86 9.67 7.86
CA PHE A 178 -14.62 9.38 9.06
C PHE A 178 -13.79 9.64 10.33
N GLU A 179 -12.58 9.13 10.39
CA GLU A 179 -11.72 9.32 11.56
C GLU A 179 -11.42 10.80 11.83
N ARG A 180 -11.03 11.54 10.78
CA ARG A 180 -10.73 12.98 10.89
C ARG A 180 -11.94 13.79 11.32
N ASP A 181 -13.11 13.49 10.76
CA ASP A 181 -14.32 14.26 11.02
C ASP A 181 -15.04 13.89 12.31
N HIS A 182 -14.88 12.67 12.81
CA HIS A 182 -15.67 12.19 13.94
C HIS A 182 -14.83 11.72 15.14
N LEU A 183 -13.69 11.06 14.94
CA LEU A 183 -12.86 10.56 16.04
C LEU A 183 -11.88 11.61 16.53
N LEU A 184 -11.17 12.26 15.60
CA LEU A 184 -10.06 13.17 15.96
C LEU A 184 -10.52 14.56 16.39
N ARG A 185 -11.72 15.01 16.00
CA ARG A 185 -12.27 16.30 16.48
C ARG A 185 -12.32 16.37 18.01
N GLY A 186 -12.74 15.29 18.68
CA GLY A 186 -12.77 15.23 20.14
C GLY A 186 -11.39 15.26 20.82
N LEU A 187 -10.30 15.09 20.07
CA LEU A 187 -8.93 15.16 20.57
C LEU A 187 -8.31 16.56 20.43
N HIS A 188 -8.75 17.36 19.46
CA HIS A 188 -8.28 18.75 19.28
C HIS A 188 -8.97 19.76 20.20
N ASP A 189 -10.19 19.47 20.64
CA ASP A 189 -11.01 20.37 21.46
C ASP A 189 -10.81 20.21 22.99
N ALA A 190 -9.72 19.57 23.43
CA ALA A 190 -9.46 19.23 24.84
C ALA A 190 -8.13 19.75 25.38
#